data_AF-A0A960EWK4-F1
#
_entry.id   AF-A0A960EWK4-F1
#
_cell.length_a   1.000
_cell.length_b   1.000
_cell.length_c   1.000
_cell.angle_alpha   90.00
_cell.angle_beta   90.00
_cell.angle_gamma   90.00
#
_symmetry.space_group_name_H-M   'P 1'
#
loop_
_entity.id
_entity.type
_entity.pdbx_description
1 polymer ?
#
loop_
_entity_poly.entity_id
_entity_poly.type
_entity_poly.pdbx_seq_one_letter_code
_entity_poly.pdbx_strand_id
1 'polypeptide(L)'
;MRDRPERTLTVESGSRNGGADRPAWSTATIALAATPHTARSAIPFLSVLGLGRSVVSWQKIQHTGQQPDAFLVTRVELLPGLTAAPAAVFVNDRASLRAAARQDVEVALSHDQKLIDHGAVLVPRAGVDIACWTVRTPEERLAARRELGLPDDLAVAVDCQRISDDVVAALTLASAAVVTGPMLPLALALGTPVVTSPFSAERLDLHPDLEAIVVTGRRRADAAARELAADLDRAAEFSRRGRRFAEHHLDLGHAAGVVARRLGLPAVEGLPHRGPADVPTVPTAVVADRNFDFTWPEPSGRIDLTTESEPTPVLRPATIDLAARRATSSSR
;
A
#
# COMPACT_ATOMS: atom_id res chain seq x y z
N MET A 1 -43.19 -56.47 -22.07
CA MET A 1 -43.05 -56.62 -20.60
C MET A 1 -41.96 -55.66 -20.16
N ARG A 2 -42.34 -54.66 -19.33
CA ARG A 2 -41.54 -53.55 -18.76
C ARG A 2 -41.11 -52.45 -19.75
N ASP A 3 -41.98 -51.45 -19.85
CA ASP A 3 -41.64 -50.10 -20.28
C ASP A 3 -42.01 -49.15 -19.13
N ARG A 4 -41.05 -48.31 -18.69
CA ARG A 4 -41.23 -47.33 -17.61
C ARG A 4 -41.69 -46.02 -18.23
N PRO A 5 -42.77 -45.37 -17.78
CA PRO A 5 -43.11 -44.05 -18.28
C PRO A 5 -42.26 -42.97 -17.59
N GLU A 6 -41.62 -42.15 -18.43
CA GLU A 6 -41.01 -40.88 -18.10
C GLU A 6 -42.09 -39.92 -17.57
N ARG A 7 -41.84 -39.34 -16.39
CA ARG A 7 -42.67 -38.25 -15.85
C ARG A 7 -42.18 -36.92 -16.42
N THR A 8 -42.90 -36.43 -17.42
CA THR A 8 -42.96 -35.03 -17.80
C THR A 8 -43.60 -34.24 -16.65
N LEU A 9 -42.87 -33.27 -16.09
CA LEU A 9 -43.44 -32.21 -15.26
C LEU A 9 -43.39 -30.93 -16.09
N THR A 10 -44.56 -30.46 -16.47
CA THR A 10 -44.79 -29.11 -16.99
C THR A 10 -45.67 -28.38 -15.98
N VAL A 11 -45.60 -27.05 -15.99
CA VAL A 11 -46.53 -26.08 -15.37
C VAL A 11 -46.18 -25.80 -13.88
N GLU A 12 -46.05 -24.58 -13.35
CA GLU A 12 -46.61 -23.27 -13.71
C GLU A 12 -45.79 -22.13 -13.06
N SER A 13 -45.83 -20.98 -13.73
CA SER A 13 -45.46 -19.65 -13.27
C SER A 13 -46.25 -19.21 -12.03
N GLY A 14 -45.53 -18.90 -10.94
CA GLY A 14 -46.04 -18.24 -9.75
C GLY A 14 -45.26 -16.96 -9.45
N SER A 15 -45.76 -15.83 -9.96
CA SER A 15 -45.38 -14.50 -9.47
C SER A 15 -45.91 -14.34 -8.05
N ARG A 16 -45.00 -14.22 -7.07
CA ARG A 16 -45.29 -13.60 -5.77
C ARG A 16 -44.11 -12.73 -5.36
N ASN A 17 -44.41 -11.45 -5.26
CA ASN A 17 -43.70 -10.48 -4.44
C ASN A 17 -43.37 -11.10 -3.07
N GLY A 18 -42.07 -11.21 -2.78
CA GLY A 18 -41.54 -11.42 -1.45
C GLY A 18 -40.27 -10.59 -1.38
N GLY A 19 -40.34 -9.47 -0.65
CA GLY A 19 -39.21 -8.58 -0.44
C GLY A 19 -37.99 -9.38 0.00
N ALA A 20 -36.91 -9.23 -0.76
CA ALA A 20 -35.65 -9.85 -0.43
C ALA A 20 -35.17 -9.27 0.91
N ASP A 21 -35.32 -10.06 1.97
CA ASP A 21 -34.43 -10.02 3.12
C ASP A 21 -33.00 -10.17 2.60
N ARG A 22 -32.32 -9.03 2.38
CA ARG A 22 -30.88 -9.02 2.19
C ARG A 22 -30.26 -9.36 3.55
N PRO A 23 -29.40 -10.40 3.65
CA PRO A 23 -28.76 -10.75 4.90
C PRO A 23 -27.84 -9.61 5.37
N ALA A 24 -27.76 -9.45 6.69
CA ALA A 24 -27.17 -8.35 7.46
C ALA A 24 -25.64 -8.21 7.39
N TRP A 25 -25.02 -8.46 6.24
CA TRP A 25 -23.59 -8.25 5.98
C TRP A 25 -23.30 -7.65 4.60
N SER A 26 -24.17 -6.79 4.06
CA SER A 26 -23.86 -6.11 2.79
C SER A 26 -22.75 -5.07 2.99
N THR A 27 -21.51 -5.52 3.14
CA THR A 27 -20.33 -4.67 2.98
C THR A 27 -20.37 -4.08 1.58
N ALA A 28 -20.26 -2.75 1.49
CA ALA A 28 -20.18 -2.06 0.21
C ALA A 28 -19.05 -2.67 -0.65
N THR A 29 -19.31 -2.81 -1.95
CA THR A 29 -18.39 -3.36 -2.95
C THR A 29 -17.73 -2.23 -3.73
N ILE A 30 -16.41 -2.11 -3.61
CA ILE A 30 -15.59 -1.20 -4.40
C ILE A 30 -14.94 -1.99 -5.54
N ALA A 31 -15.19 -1.57 -6.77
CA ALA A 31 -14.52 -2.13 -7.93
C ALA A 31 -13.25 -1.34 -8.27
N LEU A 32 -12.12 -2.03 -8.35
CA LEU A 32 -10.87 -1.46 -8.85
C LEU A 32 -10.80 -1.64 -10.38
N ALA A 33 -10.82 -0.52 -11.10
CA ALA A 33 -10.48 -0.45 -12.52
C ALA A 33 -9.04 0.04 -12.67
N ALA A 34 -8.12 -0.88 -12.96
CA ALA A 34 -6.70 -0.57 -13.06
C ALA A 34 -5.99 -1.21 -14.23
N THR A 35 -4.94 -0.54 -14.73
CA THR A 35 -3.95 -1.18 -15.60
C THR A 35 -2.94 -1.96 -14.73
N PRO A 36 -2.29 -3.03 -15.25
CA PRO A 36 -1.41 -3.88 -14.46
C PRO A 36 -0.33 -3.13 -13.66
N HIS A 37 0.17 -2.01 -14.19
CA HIS A 37 1.25 -1.24 -13.58
C HIS A 37 0.79 -0.13 -12.62
N THR A 38 -0.50 0.22 -12.62
CA THR A 38 -1.04 1.31 -11.79
C THR A 38 -1.80 0.81 -10.58
N ALA A 39 -2.19 -0.47 -10.57
CA ALA A 39 -2.83 -1.07 -9.40
C ALA A 39 -1.95 -0.97 -8.15
N ARG A 40 -0.62 -1.14 -8.28
CA ARG A 40 0.32 -1.12 -7.14
C ARG A 40 0.32 0.20 -6.37
N SER A 41 0.22 1.34 -7.05
CA SER A 41 0.18 2.65 -6.37
C SER A 41 -1.15 2.91 -5.67
N ALA A 42 -2.22 2.21 -6.06
CA ALA A 42 -3.52 2.29 -5.40
C ALA A 42 -3.65 1.34 -4.21
N ILE A 43 -2.77 0.34 -4.05
CA ILE A 43 -2.88 -0.68 -2.98
C ILE A 43 -2.93 -0.04 -1.59
N PRO A 44 -1.99 0.85 -1.18
CA PRO A 44 -2.04 1.42 0.16
C PRO A 44 -3.34 2.17 0.41
N PHE A 45 -3.78 2.95 -0.56
CA PHE A 45 -5.03 3.70 -0.48
C PHE A 45 -6.26 2.78 -0.42
N LEU A 46 -6.29 1.70 -1.21
CA LEU A 46 -7.33 0.66 -1.16
C LEU A 46 -7.35 -0.09 0.15
N SER A 47 -6.19 -0.32 0.77
CA SER A 47 -6.13 -0.98 2.07
C SER A 47 -6.83 -0.17 3.14
N VAL A 48 -6.88 1.16 3.04
CA VAL A 48 -7.59 2.06 3.96
C VAL A 48 -9.05 2.25 3.52
N LEU A 49 -9.27 2.59 2.24
CA LEU A 49 -10.60 2.81 1.68
C LEU A 49 -11.45 1.52 1.69
N GLY A 50 -10.82 0.36 1.59
CA GLY A 50 -11.45 -0.95 1.62
C GLY A 50 -11.73 -1.50 3.01
N LEU A 51 -11.35 -0.79 4.09
CA LEU A 51 -11.63 -1.26 5.45
C LEU A 51 -13.14 -1.35 5.69
N GLY A 52 -13.61 -2.54 6.08
CA GLY A 52 -15.03 -2.85 6.22
C GLY A 52 -15.78 -3.00 4.89
N ARG A 53 -15.08 -3.16 3.76
CA ARG A 53 -15.65 -3.24 2.40
C ARG A 53 -15.03 -4.37 1.59
N SER A 54 -15.73 -4.80 0.55
CA SER A 54 -15.19 -5.77 -0.41
C SER A 54 -14.51 -5.03 -1.56
N VAL A 55 -13.19 -5.19 -1.73
CA VAL A 55 -12.47 -4.69 -2.90
C VAL A 55 -12.32 -5.80 -3.93
N VAL A 56 -12.81 -5.57 -5.15
CA VAL A 56 -12.78 -6.57 -6.23
C VAL A 56 -12.26 -5.96 -7.52
N SER A 57 -11.62 -6.78 -8.36
CA SER A 57 -11.24 -6.34 -9.72
C SER A 57 -12.49 -6.09 -10.56
N TRP A 58 -12.53 -4.96 -11.27
CA TRP A 58 -13.61 -4.63 -12.20
C TRP A 58 -13.83 -5.73 -13.25
N GLN A 59 -12.74 -6.32 -13.77
CA GLN A 59 -12.84 -7.42 -14.75
C GLN A 59 -13.67 -8.59 -14.20
N LYS A 60 -13.50 -8.91 -12.91
CA LYS A 60 -14.28 -9.97 -12.26
C LYS A 60 -15.76 -9.59 -12.17
N ILE A 61 -16.06 -8.35 -11.78
CA ILE A 61 -17.44 -7.87 -11.70
C ILE A 61 -18.12 -7.95 -13.08
N GLN A 62 -17.44 -7.51 -14.13
CA GLN A 62 -17.97 -7.50 -15.49
C GLN A 62 -18.48 -8.89 -15.93
N HIS A 63 -17.79 -9.97 -15.53
CA HIS A 63 -18.20 -11.34 -15.84
C HIS A 63 -19.38 -11.84 -15.00
N THR A 64 -19.62 -11.27 -13.83
CA THR A 64 -20.72 -11.65 -12.93
C THR A 64 -22.00 -10.85 -13.13
N GLY A 65 -21.92 -9.71 -13.83
CA GLY A 65 -23.06 -8.80 -14.04
C GLY A 65 -23.51 -8.05 -12.77
N GLN A 66 -22.78 -8.18 -11.67
CA GLN A 66 -23.06 -7.42 -10.44
C GLN A 66 -22.70 -5.94 -10.63
N GLN A 67 -23.44 -5.01 -10.03
CA GLN A 67 -23.06 -3.61 -10.02
C GLN A 67 -22.28 -3.29 -8.73
N PRO A 68 -21.10 -2.65 -8.81
CA PRO A 68 -20.42 -2.18 -7.61
C PRO A 68 -21.10 -0.94 -7.04
N ASP A 69 -20.90 -0.70 -5.75
CA ASP A 69 -21.39 0.52 -5.09
C ASP A 69 -20.54 1.74 -5.48
N ALA A 70 -19.25 1.55 -5.76
CA ALA A 70 -18.38 2.58 -6.29
C ALA A 70 -17.18 2.01 -7.06
N PHE A 71 -16.56 2.86 -7.88
CA PHE A 71 -15.31 2.58 -8.58
C PHE A 71 -14.13 3.35 -8.01
N LEU A 72 -13.01 2.66 -7.85
CA LEU A 72 -11.69 3.28 -7.81
C LEU A 72 -11.00 3.03 -9.14
N VAL A 73 -10.64 4.10 -9.82
CA VAL A 73 -10.09 4.07 -11.17
C VAL A 73 -8.69 4.65 -11.14
N THR A 74 -7.71 3.93 -11.67
CA THR A 74 -6.31 4.39 -11.62
C THR A 74 -5.92 5.32 -12.76
N ARG A 75 -6.77 5.42 -13.80
CA ARG A 75 -6.54 6.25 -14.99
C ARG A 75 -7.86 6.68 -15.63
N VAL A 76 -7.90 7.92 -16.12
CA VAL A 76 -9.10 8.52 -16.74
C VAL A 76 -9.54 7.77 -18.00
N GLU A 77 -8.61 7.17 -18.75
CA GLU A 77 -8.91 6.42 -19.96
C GLU A 77 -9.76 5.16 -19.72
N LEU A 78 -9.86 4.70 -18.46
CA LEU A 78 -10.65 3.54 -18.09
C LEU A 78 -12.14 3.86 -17.81
N LEU A 79 -12.50 5.14 -17.68
CA LEU A 79 -13.85 5.57 -17.33
C LEU A 79 -14.94 5.23 -18.36
N PRO A 80 -14.73 5.37 -19.70
CA PRO A 80 -15.80 5.16 -20.68
C PRO A 80 -16.40 3.74 -20.74
N GLY A 81 -15.77 2.77 -20.06
CA GLY A 81 -16.24 1.37 -20.00
C GLY A 81 -16.87 0.97 -18.66
N LEU A 82 -17.07 1.91 -17.74
CA LEU A 82 -17.62 1.64 -16.41
C LEU A 82 -19.15 1.81 -16.39
N THR A 83 -19.81 1.15 -15.45
CA THR A 83 -21.26 1.35 -15.21
C THR A 83 -21.51 2.69 -14.51
N ALA A 84 -22.77 3.11 -14.39
CA ALA A 84 -23.18 4.39 -13.81
C ALA A 84 -22.98 4.52 -12.29
N ALA A 85 -22.09 3.73 -11.67
CA ALA A 85 -21.77 3.87 -10.25
C ALA A 85 -20.79 5.04 -10.01
N PRO A 86 -20.84 5.71 -8.84
CA PRO A 86 -19.88 6.73 -8.43
C PRO A 86 -18.43 6.29 -8.63
N ALA A 87 -17.59 7.18 -9.17
CA ALA A 87 -16.19 6.89 -9.43
C ALA A 87 -15.25 7.89 -8.77
N ALA A 88 -14.14 7.39 -8.24
CA ALA A 88 -12.96 8.18 -7.92
C ALA A 88 -11.83 7.79 -8.89
N VAL A 89 -11.13 8.78 -9.46
CA VAL A 89 -10.09 8.52 -10.48
C VAL A 89 -8.75 9.17 -10.14
N PHE A 90 -7.66 8.42 -10.26
CA PHE A 90 -6.31 8.99 -10.18
C PHE A 90 -5.98 9.79 -11.45
N VAL A 91 -5.49 11.01 -11.24
CA VAL A 91 -5.06 11.96 -12.27
C VAL A 91 -3.63 12.42 -12.00
N ASN A 92 -2.83 12.50 -13.06
CA ASN A 92 -1.41 12.88 -12.97
C ASN A 92 -1.12 14.28 -13.53
N ASP A 93 -2.08 14.87 -14.24
CA ASP A 93 -1.94 16.20 -14.83
C ASP A 93 -3.29 16.92 -14.95
N ARG A 94 -3.24 18.19 -15.36
CA ARG A 94 -4.44 19.04 -15.53
C ARG A 94 -5.34 18.59 -16.69
N ALA A 95 -4.80 17.92 -17.70
CA ALA A 95 -5.59 17.43 -18.82
C ALA A 95 -6.44 16.24 -18.39
N SER A 96 -5.87 15.27 -17.67
CA SER A 96 -6.59 14.17 -17.03
C SER A 96 -7.64 14.69 -16.04
N LEU A 97 -7.31 15.69 -15.23
CA LEU A 97 -8.27 16.30 -14.30
C LEU A 97 -9.49 16.89 -15.02
N ARG A 98 -9.27 17.66 -16.11
CA ARG A 98 -10.37 18.20 -16.94
C ARG A 98 -11.17 17.10 -17.62
N ALA A 99 -10.51 16.04 -18.07
CA ALA A 99 -11.17 14.91 -18.71
C ALA A 99 -12.02 14.09 -17.73
N ALA A 100 -11.61 13.96 -16.47
CA ALA A 100 -12.42 13.40 -15.40
C ALA A 100 -13.65 14.27 -15.11
N ALA A 101 -13.47 15.61 -15.04
CA ALA A 101 -14.58 16.54 -14.80
C ALA A 101 -15.64 16.50 -15.92
N ARG A 102 -15.25 16.31 -17.19
CA ARG A 102 -16.20 16.17 -18.31
C ARG A 102 -16.99 14.85 -18.28
N GLN A 103 -16.55 13.89 -17.49
CA GLN A 103 -17.19 12.58 -17.33
C GLN A 103 -17.93 12.48 -16.00
N ASP A 104 -18.20 13.62 -15.35
CA ASP A 104 -18.93 13.72 -14.08
C ASP A 104 -18.38 12.80 -12.98
N VAL A 105 -17.05 12.67 -12.90
CA VAL A 105 -16.39 11.89 -11.85
C VAL A 105 -16.53 12.58 -10.50
N GLU A 106 -17.02 11.85 -9.50
CA GLU A 106 -17.24 12.38 -8.13
C GLU A 106 -15.97 12.90 -7.47
N VAL A 107 -14.84 12.21 -7.67
CA VAL A 107 -13.56 12.58 -7.06
C VAL A 107 -12.37 12.35 -7.98
N ALA A 108 -11.57 13.39 -8.19
CA ALA A 108 -10.23 13.23 -8.74
C ALA A 108 -9.20 13.06 -7.61
N LEU A 109 -8.31 12.09 -7.74
CA LEU A 109 -7.25 11.77 -6.79
C LEU A 109 -5.90 12.12 -7.42
N SER A 110 -4.97 12.68 -6.67
CA SER A 110 -3.62 12.92 -7.20
C SER A 110 -2.54 12.76 -6.15
N HIS A 111 -1.34 12.48 -6.63
CA HIS A 111 -0.12 12.53 -5.84
C HIS A 111 0.57 13.90 -5.93
N ASP A 112 0.16 14.78 -6.84
CA ASP A 112 0.78 16.09 -7.07
C ASP A 112 0.02 17.19 -6.32
N GLN A 113 0.72 17.88 -5.41
CA GLN A 113 0.18 19.01 -4.66
C GLN A 113 -0.42 20.08 -5.56
N LYS A 114 0.16 20.32 -6.74
CA LYS A 114 -0.29 21.35 -7.69
C LYS A 114 -1.67 21.08 -8.28
N LEU A 115 -2.19 19.86 -8.20
CA LEU A 115 -3.53 19.50 -8.69
C LEU A 115 -4.60 19.66 -7.61
N ILE A 116 -4.21 19.75 -6.33
CA ILE A 116 -5.14 19.98 -5.22
C ILE A 116 -5.74 21.38 -5.32
N ASP A 117 -4.93 22.37 -5.70
CA ASP A 117 -5.39 23.75 -5.96
C ASP A 117 -6.44 23.82 -7.09
N HIS A 118 -6.57 22.74 -7.87
CA HIS A 118 -7.55 22.59 -8.96
C HIS A 118 -8.68 21.63 -8.61
N GLY A 119 -8.80 21.22 -7.35
CA GLY A 119 -9.92 20.42 -6.82
C GLY A 119 -9.67 18.92 -6.67
N ALA A 120 -8.45 18.42 -6.93
CA ALA A 120 -8.10 17.03 -6.66
C ALA A 120 -7.88 16.78 -5.15
N VAL A 121 -8.09 15.53 -4.71
CA VAL A 121 -7.75 15.07 -3.36
C VAL A 121 -6.33 14.51 -3.36
N LEU A 122 -5.48 14.98 -2.45
CA LEU A 122 -4.14 14.42 -2.28
C LEU A 122 -4.22 13.01 -1.72
N VAL A 123 -3.57 12.08 -2.41
CA VAL A 123 -3.30 10.72 -1.93
C VAL A 123 -1.78 10.56 -1.98
N PRO A 124 -1.04 10.46 -0.87
CA PRO A 124 0.40 10.30 -0.91
C PRO A 124 0.83 8.98 -1.57
N ARG A 125 1.90 8.99 -2.39
CA ARG A 125 2.43 7.76 -3.04
C ARG A 125 2.89 6.71 -2.05
N ALA A 126 3.43 7.16 -0.93
CA ALA A 126 3.96 6.33 0.15
C ALA A 126 3.13 6.51 1.42
N GLY A 127 1.82 6.69 1.27
CA GLY A 127 0.93 6.97 2.39
C GLY A 127 0.75 5.76 3.31
N VAL A 128 0.33 6.06 4.54
CA VAL A 128 0.06 5.11 5.62
C VAL A 128 -1.21 5.55 6.35
N ASP A 129 -1.97 4.60 6.88
CA ASP A 129 -3.10 4.90 7.75
C ASP A 129 -2.59 5.31 9.13
N ILE A 130 -2.44 6.61 9.37
CA ILE A 130 -1.85 7.14 10.59
C ILE A 130 -2.72 6.81 11.82
N ALA A 131 -4.04 6.76 11.65
CA ALA A 131 -4.98 6.49 12.73
C ALA A 131 -4.86 5.06 13.27
N CYS A 132 -4.35 4.13 12.46
CA CYS A 132 -4.06 2.77 12.90
C CYS A 132 -2.86 2.68 13.87
N TRP A 133 -2.00 3.70 13.94
CA TRP A 133 -0.73 3.61 14.66
C TRP A 133 -0.67 4.58 15.83
N THR A 134 -0.80 4.05 17.05
CA THR A 134 -0.60 4.83 18.27
C THR A 134 0.89 5.08 18.51
N VAL A 135 1.25 6.33 18.74
CA VAL A 135 2.62 6.71 19.11
C VAL A 135 2.80 6.50 20.60
N ARG A 136 3.91 5.85 20.98
CA ARG A 136 4.40 5.85 22.36
C ARG A 136 5.33 7.03 22.58
N THR A 137 5.14 7.73 23.68
CA THR A 137 6.08 8.72 24.18
C THR A 137 7.45 8.07 24.48
N PRO A 138 8.55 8.86 24.46
CA PRO A 138 9.87 8.34 24.82
C PRO A 138 9.89 7.62 26.18
N GLU A 139 9.15 8.13 27.17
CA GLU A 139 9.04 7.56 28.51
C GLU A 139 8.30 6.22 28.50
N GLU A 140 7.18 6.11 27.77
CA GLU A 140 6.45 4.86 27.59
C GLU A 140 7.26 3.80 26.86
N ARG A 141 8.10 4.20 25.90
CA ARG A 141 9.02 3.27 25.22
C ARG A 141 10.08 2.77 26.18
N LEU A 142 10.70 3.65 26.97
CA LEU A 142 11.71 3.28 27.95
C LEU A 142 11.14 2.34 29.02
N ALA A 143 9.96 2.66 29.56
CA ALA A 143 9.28 1.81 30.53
C ALA A 143 9.00 0.42 29.95
N ALA A 144 8.44 0.35 28.74
CA ALA A 144 8.15 -0.92 28.07
C ALA A 144 9.42 -1.74 27.76
N ARG A 145 10.52 -1.09 27.36
CA ARG A 145 11.80 -1.78 27.15
C ARG A 145 12.31 -2.42 28.44
N ARG A 146 12.25 -1.69 29.56
CA ARG A 146 12.66 -2.21 30.88
C ARG A 146 11.80 -3.39 31.33
N GLU A 147 10.48 -3.30 31.15
CA GLU A 147 9.55 -4.40 31.43
C GLU A 147 9.87 -5.67 30.62
N LEU A 148 10.32 -5.49 29.38
CA LEU A 148 10.69 -6.57 28.47
C LEU A 148 12.17 -7.01 28.58
N GLY A 149 12.96 -6.40 29.48
CA GLY A 149 14.38 -6.68 29.64
C GLY A 149 15.25 -6.28 28.43
N LEU A 150 14.80 -5.28 27.65
CA LEU A 150 15.50 -4.74 26.49
C LEU A 150 16.43 -3.58 26.89
N PRO A 151 17.49 -3.29 26.09
CA PRO A 151 18.38 -2.14 26.34
C PRO A 151 17.65 -0.79 26.37
N ASP A 152 18.05 0.10 27.27
CA ASP A 152 17.47 1.45 27.38
C ASP A 152 17.66 2.28 26.09
N ASP A 153 18.77 2.07 25.39
CA ASP A 153 19.22 2.70 24.14
C ASP A 153 19.02 1.80 22.91
N LEU A 154 17.96 0.99 22.91
CA LEU A 154 17.66 0.05 21.82
C LEU A 154 17.65 0.73 20.44
N ALA A 155 18.67 0.45 19.63
CA ALA A 155 18.72 0.76 18.22
C ALA A 155 18.36 -0.49 17.39
N VAL A 156 17.57 -0.32 16.33
CA VAL A 156 17.18 -1.41 15.42
C VAL A 156 17.48 -1.05 13.97
N ALA A 157 17.60 -2.04 13.09
CA ALA A 157 17.61 -1.82 11.65
C ALA A 157 16.49 -2.62 11.00
N VAL A 158 15.75 -1.99 10.10
CA VAL A 158 14.60 -2.58 9.41
C VAL A 158 14.78 -2.44 7.91
N ASP A 159 14.97 -3.58 7.25
CA ASP A 159 15.05 -3.73 5.80
C ASP A 159 14.14 -4.88 5.36
N CYS A 160 12.83 -4.66 5.48
CA CYS A 160 11.84 -5.62 5.02
C CYS A 160 10.88 -4.97 4.03
N GLN A 161 10.31 -5.78 3.15
CA GLN A 161 9.34 -5.33 2.14
C GLN A 161 7.89 -5.42 2.62
N ARG A 162 7.65 -6.08 3.77
CA ARG A 162 6.32 -6.37 4.31
C ARG A 162 6.25 -6.00 5.78
N ILE A 163 5.12 -5.41 6.15
CA ILE A 163 4.77 -5.13 7.54
C ILE A 163 4.44 -6.46 8.22
N SER A 164 5.08 -6.73 9.36
CA SER A 164 4.75 -7.80 10.29
C SER A 164 4.63 -7.25 11.70
N ASP A 165 3.96 -7.99 12.58
CA ASP A 165 3.79 -7.57 13.98
C ASP A 165 5.14 -7.43 14.69
N ASP A 166 6.12 -8.29 14.39
CA ASP A 166 7.50 -8.17 14.89
C ASP A 166 8.16 -6.84 14.48
N VAL A 167 7.98 -6.40 13.22
CA VAL A 167 8.55 -5.15 12.72
C VAL A 167 7.88 -3.94 13.39
N VAL A 168 6.55 -3.99 13.53
CA VAL A 168 5.79 -2.95 14.23
C VAL A 168 6.24 -2.87 15.68
N ALA A 169 6.36 -4.00 16.38
CA ALA A 169 6.81 -4.06 17.76
C ALA A 169 8.24 -3.50 17.91
N ALA A 170 9.18 -3.93 17.04
CA ALA A 170 10.55 -3.44 17.05
C ALA A 170 10.62 -1.91 16.84
N LEU A 171 9.94 -1.38 15.84
CA LEU A 171 9.90 0.06 15.58
C LEU A 171 9.22 0.85 16.71
N THR A 172 8.14 0.30 17.28
CA THR A 172 7.41 0.94 18.39
C THR A 172 8.26 1.08 19.64
N LEU A 173 9.11 0.08 19.93
CA LEU A 173 9.96 0.02 21.11
C LEU A 173 11.32 0.71 20.92
N ALA A 174 11.82 0.86 19.70
CA ALA A 174 13.16 1.39 19.46
C ALA A 174 13.34 2.85 19.93
N SER A 175 14.53 3.15 20.46
CA SER A 175 15.01 4.51 20.72
C SER A 175 15.43 5.21 19.42
N ALA A 176 15.98 4.45 18.47
CA ALA A 176 16.23 4.89 17.11
C ALA A 176 16.21 3.69 16.15
N ALA A 177 15.91 3.94 14.87
CA ALA A 177 15.88 2.89 13.86
C ALA A 177 16.60 3.32 12.58
N VAL A 178 17.44 2.44 12.04
CA VAL A 178 17.88 2.52 10.65
C VAL A 178 16.78 1.96 9.77
N VAL A 179 16.16 2.78 8.93
CA VAL A 179 15.05 2.36 8.07
C VAL A 179 15.27 2.86 6.64
N THR A 180 15.21 1.96 5.68
CA THR A 180 15.27 2.27 4.25
C THR A 180 14.04 1.74 3.53
N GLY A 181 13.74 2.31 2.36
CA GLY A 181 12.72 1.75 1.47
C GLY A 181 11.29 1.82 2.04
N PRO A 182 10.45 0.79 1.84
CA PRO A 182 9.00 0.89 2.01
C PRO A 182 8.53 1.00 3.47
N MET A 183 9.37 0.70 4.46
CA MET A 183 9.00 0.78 5.88
C MET A 183 9.17 2.18 6.48
N LEU A 184 9.84 3.09 5.76
CA LEU A 184 10.11 4.44 6.25
C LEU A 184 8.82 5.21 6.63
N PRO A 185 7.72 5.21 5.83
CA PRO A 185 6.45 5.80 6.24
C PRO A 185 5.89 5.23 7.55
N LEU A 186 5.99 3.91 7.75
CA LEU A 186 5.51 3.25 8.97
C LEU A 186 6.34 3.67 10.19
N ALA A 187 7.67 3.73 10.07
CA ALA A 187 8.54 4.15 11.16
C ALA A 187 8.25 5.61 11.58
N LEU A 188 8.06 6.50 10.61
CA LEU A 188 7.66 7.89 10.87
C LEU A 188 6.26 7.95 11.51
N ALA A 189 5.31 7.15 11.03
CA ALA A 189 3.98 7.04 11.61
C ALA A 189 4.01 6.54 13.06
N LEU A 190 4.86 5.57 13.39
CA LEU A 190 5.02 5.11 14.78
C LEU A 190 5.76 6.14 15.67
N GLY A 191 6.23 7.24 15.07
CA GLY A 191 7.06 8.25 15.71
C GLY A 191 8.43 7.70 16.11
N THR A 192 8.91 6.65 15.46
CA THR A 192 10.25 6.09 15.72
C THR A 192 11.28 7.07 15.16
N PRO A 193 12.31 7.48 15.91
CA PRO A 193 13.40 8.30 15.39
C PRO A 193 14.15 7.53 14.30
N VAL A 194 14.31 8.12 13.11
CA VAL A 194 14.84 7.38 11.95
C VAL A 194 16.20 7.92 11.50
N VAL A 195 17.09 6.99 11.21
CA VAL A 195 18.26 7.18 10.35
C VAL A 195 17.98 6.52 9.00
N THR A 196 18.18 7.24 7.90
CA THR A 196 17.86 6.74 6.55
C THR A 196 18.91 7.11 5.51
N SER A 197 18.73 6.60 4.29
CA SER A 197 19.59 6.89 3.14
C SER A 197 19.12 8.16 2.40
N PRO A 198 20.01 8.85 1.65
CA PRO A 198 19.63 10.03 0.87
C PRO A 198 18.54 9.70 -0.15
N PHE A 199 18.62 8.52 -0.78
CA PHE A 199 17.61 8.04 -1.71
C PHE A 199 16.22 7.89 -1.06
N SER A 200 16.14 7.36 0.16
CA SER A 200 14.85 7.18 0.85
C SER A 200 14.28 8.52 1.32
N ALA A 201 15.15 9.43 1.77
CA ALA A 201 14.79 10.79 2.16
C ALA A 201 14.25 11.58 0.96
N GLU A 202 14.98 11.61 -0.16
CA GLU A 202 14.56 12.28 -1.40
C GLU A 202 13.22 11.76 -1.91
N ARG A 203 13.02 10.44 -1.89
CA ARG A 203 11.76 9.82 -2.35
C ARG A 203 10.54 10.26 -1.55
N LEU A 204 10.73 10.64 -0.29
CA LEU A 204 9.67 11.14 0.59
C LEU A 204 9.72 12.66 0.77
N ASP A 205 10.68 13.36 0.18
CA ASP A 205 10.93 14.79 0.42
C ASP A 205 11.19 15.12 1.91
N LEU A 206 11.93 14.25 2.60
CA LEU A 206 12.35 14.49 3.99
C LEU A 206 13.50 15.49 4.03
N HIS A 207 13.44 16.43 4.97
CA HIS A 207 14.54 17.36 5.20
C HIS A 207 15.61 16.68 6.08
N PRO A 208 16.89 16.68 5.63
CA PRO A 208 17.98 16.14 6.43
C PRO A 208 18.07 16.84 7.78
N ASP A 209 18.23 16.08 8.86
CA ASP A 209 18.40 16.56 10.24
C ASP A 209 17.17 17.28 10.85
N LEU A 210 16.02 17.24 10.16
CA LEU A 210 14.74 17.73 10.68
C LEU A 210 13.81 16.56 11.03
N GLU A 211 13.39 15.76 10.04
CA GLU A 211 12.52 14.60 10.27
C GLU A 211 13.30 13.29 10.46
N ALA A 212 14.49 13.19 9.86
CA ALA A 212 15.35 12.02 9.92
C ALA A 212 16.82 12.41 9.82
N ILE A 213 17.69 11.58 10.38
CA ILE A 213 19.14 11.69 10.13
C ILE A 213 19.43 11.00 8.79
N VAL A 214 20.05 11.71 7.87
CA VAL A 214 20.34 11.20 6.52
C VAL A 214 21.84 11.01 6.37
N VAL A 215 22.27 9.77 6.11
CA VAL A 215 23.70 9.42 6.02
C VAL A 215 23.98 8.54 4.82
N THR A 216 25.24 8.46 4.41
CA THR A 216 25.67 7.54 3.33
C THR A 216 26.53 6.42 3.90
N GLY A 217 26.10 5.18 3.65
CA GLY A 217 26.80 3.94 3.97
C GLY A 217 26.29 3.28 5.25
N ARG A 218 26.12 1.96 5.20
CA ARG A 218 25.61 1.11 6.30
C ARG A 218 26.29 1.35 7.64
N ARG A 219 27.63 1.40 7.67
CA ARG A 219 28.38 1.62 8.92
C ARG A 219 28.10 2.97 9.57
N ARG A 220 27.90 4.02 8.77
CA ARG A 220 27.57 5.36 9.29
C ARG A 220 26.12 5.42 9.78
N ALA A 221 25.20 4.73 9.11
CA ALA A 221 23.82 4.60 9.55
C ALA A 221 23.71 3.90 10.90
N ASP A 222 24.44 2.81 11.07
CA ASP A 222 24.50 2.07 12.32
C ASP A 222 25.09 2.92 13.46
N ALA A 223 26.21 3.61 13.20
CA ALA A 223 26.80 4.53 14.18
C ALA A 223 25.84 5.68 14.56
N ALA A 224 25.23 6.34 13.56
CA ALA A 224 24.30 7.44 13.79
C ALA A 224 23.04 6.99 14.55
N ALA A 225 22.55 5.77 14.32
CA ALA A 225 21.40 5.25 15.05
C ALA A 225 21.74 4.97 16.51
N ARG A 226 22.93 4.43 16.81
CA ARG A 226 23.39 4.26 18.20
C ARG A 226 23.61 5.60 18.90
N GLU A 227 24.23 6.55 18.22
CA GLU A 227 24.42 7.92 18.75
C GLU A 227 23.07 8.58 19.05
N LEU A 228 22.10 8.46 18.14
CA LEU A 228 20.75 8.99 18.34
C LEU A 228 20.03 8.25 19.48
N ALA A 229 20.17 6.92 19.59
CA ALA A 229 19.54 6.15 20.64
C ALA A 229 20.08 6.46 22.05
N ALA A 230 21.35 6.86 22.14
CA ALA A 230 21.99 7.29 23.38
C ALA A 230 21.60 8.72 23.82
N ASP A 231 21.11 9.56 22.88
CA ASP A 231 20.65 10.92 23.14
C ASP A 231 19.11 11.00 23.11
N LEU A 232 18.50 10.74 24.27
CA LEU A 232 17.04 10.63 24.40
C LEU A 232 16.29 11.92 24.04
N ASP A 233 16.86 13.09 24.35
CA ASP A 233 16.23 14.38 24.05
C ASP A 233 16.20 14.62 22.54
N ARG A 234 17.32 14.36 21.87
CA ARG A 234 17.41 14.46 20.41
C ARG A 234 16.53 13.41 19.73
N ALA A 235 16.52 12.18 20.22
CA ALA A 235 15.62 11.12 19.74
C ALA A 235 14.14 11.55 19.87
N ALA A 236 13.74 12.13 21.00
CA ALA A 236 12.40 12.62 21.21
C ALA A 236 12.03 13.76 20.24
N GLU A 237 12.97 14.63 19.88
CA GLU A 237 12.74 15.67 18.88
C GLU A 237 12.49 15.10 17.48
N PHE A 238 13.36 14.18 17.02
CA PHE A 238 13.17 13.48 15.75
C PHE A 238 11.87 12.67 15.72
N SER A 239 11.51 12.02 16.83
CA SER A 239 10.23 11.33 16.99
C SER A 239 9.05 12.25 16.69
N ARG A 240 9.00 13.42 17.34
CA ARG A 240 7.90 14.40 17.16
C ARG A 240 7.87 14.97 15.75
N ARG A 241 9.03 15.31 15.18
CA ARG A 241 9.12 15.89 13.84
C ARG A 241 8.74 14.87 12.75
N GLY A 242 9.28 13.66 12.83
CA GLY A 242 8.95 12.57 11.92
C GLY A 242 7.48 12.17 11.98
N ARG A 243 6.88 12.09 13.17
CA ARG A 243 5.44 11.84 13.32
C ARG A 243 4.60 12.95 12.70
N ARG A 244 4.91 14.22 12.98
CA ARG A 244 4.19 15.35 12.38
C ARG A 244 4.29 15.33 10.86
N PHE A 245 5.46 15.02 10.31
CA PHE A 245 5.63 14.83 8.88
C PHE A 245 4.68 13.75 8.34
N ALA A 246 4.62 12.60 9.02
CA ALA A 246 3.73 11.51 8.61
C ALA A 246 2.24 11.91 8.67
N GLU A 247 1.82 12.62 9.71
CA GLU A 247 0.45 13.15 9.84
C GLU A 247 0.08 14.13 8.72
N HIS A 248 1.01 15.00 8.32
CA HIS A 248 0.72 16.07 7.36
C HIS A 248 0.89 15.63 5.91
N HIS A 249 1.81 14.70 5.64
CA HIS A 249 2.23 14.38 4.29
C HIS A 249 1.98 12.92 3.89
N LEU A 250 1.75 12.01 4.85
CA LEU A 250 1.61 10.58 4.58
C LEU A 250 0.23 10.02 4.96
N ASP A 251 -0.64 10.79 5.62
CA ASP A 251 -1.94 10.29 6.08
C ASP A 251 -2.88 9.92 4.92
N LEU A 252 -3.17 8.62 4.79
CA LEU A 252 -4.18 8.11 3.88
C LEU A 252 -5.59 8.17 4.46
N GLY A 253 -5.73 8.19 5.79
CA GLY A 253 -7.01 8.16 6.49
C GLY A 253 -7.87 9.37 6.13
N HIS A 254 -7.28 10.57 6.15
CA HIS A 254 -7.96 11.79 5.72
C HIS A 254 -8.50 11.69 4.28
N ALA A 255 -7.64 11.32 3.33
CA ALA A 255 -8.02 11.20 1.93
C ALA A 255 -9.10 10.12 1.71
N ALA A 256 -8.97 8.96 2.37
CA ALA A 256 -9.92 7.87 2.28
C ALA A 256 -11.28 8.28 2.85
N GLY A 257 -11.31 9.02 3.95
CA GLY A 257 -12.55 9.56 4.53
C GLY A 257 -13.26 10.57 3.62
N VAL A 258 -12.50 11.46 2.96
CA VAL A 258 -13.06 12.39 1.96
C VAL A 258 -13.65 11.63 0.77
N VAL A 259 -12.93 10.65 0.24
CA VAL A 259 -13.35 9.85 -0.91
C VAL A 259 -14.56 8.99 -0.58
N ALA A 260 -14.56 8.31 0.57
CA ALA A 260 -15.70 7.51 1.01
C ALA A 260 -16.99 8.33 1.10
N ARG A 261 -16.94 9.52 1.68
CA ARG A 261 -18.11 10.42 1.76
C ARG A 261 -18.61 10.85 0.38
N ARG A 262 -17.70 11.24 -0.52
CA ARG A 262 -18.08 11.69 -1.87
C ARG A 262 -18.64 10.56 -2.73
N LEU A 263 -18.17 9.33 -2.54
CA LEU A 263 -18.69 8.14 -3.22
C LEU A 263 -19.98 7.59 -2.57
N GLY A 264 -20.51 8.23 -1.52
CA GLY A 264 -21.69 7.75 -0.80
C GLY A 264 -21.48 6.43 -0.05
N LEU A 265 -20.22 6.07 0.22
CA LEU A 265 -19.89 4.84 0.94
C LEU A 265 -20.16 5.02 2.44
N PRO A 266 -20.70 3.99 3.13
CA PRO A 266 -21.00 4.07 4.57
C PRO A 266 -19.72 4.40 5.34
N ALA A 267 -19.80 5.16 6.43
CA ALA A 267 -18.62 5.43 7.25
C ALA A 267 -18.00 4.12 7.77
N VAL A 268 -16.68 4.09 7.90
CA VAL A 268 -16.03 2.96 8.59
C VAL A 268 -16.22 3.19 10.08
N GLU A 269 -17.28 2.62 10.66
CA GLU A 269 -17.47 2.62 12.11
C GLU A 269 -16.52 1.62 12.77
N GLY A 270 -15.72 2.08 13.75
CA GLY A 270 -15.09 1.22 14.74
C GLY A 270 -14.04 0.23 14.20
N LEU A 271 -13.04 0.69 13.45
CA LEU A 271 -11.85 -0.14 13.27
C LEU A 271 -11.15 -0.32 14.61
N PRO A 272 -10.73 -1.56 14.96
CA PRO A 272 -9.79 -1.72 16.05
C PRO A 272 -8.57 -0.89 15.67
N HIS A 273 -8.19 0.05 16.53
CA HIS A 273 -6.86 0.63 16.44
C HIS A 273 -5.90 -0.56 16.38
N ARG A 274 -5.07 -0.67 15.34
CA ARG A 274 -3.83 -1.46 15.42
C ARG A 274 -2.82 -0.70 16.29
N GLY A 275 -3.30 -0.17 17.40
CA GLY A 275 -2.48 0.33 18.48
C GLY A 275 -1.91 -0.85 19.25
N PRO A 276 -0.81 -0.64 19.99
CA PRO A 276 -0.12 -1.68 20.76
C PRO A 276 -0.90 -2.12 22.02
N ALA A 277 -2.24 -2.08 21.99
CA ALA A 277 -3.11 -2.51 23.08
C ALA A 277 -3.10 -4.04 23.25
N ASP A 278 -2.73 -4.78 22.21
CA ASP A 278 -2.26 -6.15 22.35
C ASP A 278 -0.76 -6.09 22.65
N VAL A 279 -0.43 -6.25 23.94
CA VAL A 279 0.89 -6.35 24.58
C VAL A 279 2.05 -6.49 23.58
N PRO A 280 3.08 -5.60 23.58
CA PRO A 280 4.26 -5.83 22.77
C PRO A 280 4.94 -7.11 23.23
N THR A 281 4.79 -8.18 22.46
CA THR A 281 5.64 -9.35 22.59
C THR A 281 7.07 -8.95 22.24
N VAL A 282 8.06 -9.54 22.93
CA VAL A 282 9.46 -9.35 22.59
C VAL A 282 9.64 -9.61 21.08
N PRO A 283 10.18 -8.66 20.29
CA PRO A 283 10.37 -8.87 18.86
C PRO A 283 11.24 -10.12 18.63
N THR A 284 10.69 -11.12 17.95
CA THR A 284 11.33 -12.44 17.83
C THR A 284 12.42 -12.47 16.75
N ALA A 285 12.27 -11.64 15.72
CA ALA A 285 13.10 -11.67 14.51
C ALA A 285 14.05 -10.46 14.37
N VAL A 286 13.87 -9.40 15.16
CA VAL A 286 14.72 -8.19 15.14
C VAL A 286 15.47 -8.14 16.46
N VAL A 287 16.38 -9.11 16.66
CA VAL A 287 17.18 -9.19 17.87
C VAL A 287 18.09 -7.97 17.91
N ALA A 288 17.71 -7.06 18.80
CA ALA A 288 18.50 -6.00 19.38
C ALA A 288 19.98 -6.39 19.45
N ASP A 289 20.83 -5.53 18.89
CA ASP A 289 22.26 -5.47 19.20
C ASP A 289 23.21 -6.53 18.60
N ARG A 290 22.98 -7.00 17.36
CA ARG A 290 24.07 -7.64 16.58
C ARG A 290 24.10 -7.17 15.15
N ASN A 291 25.29 -6.71 14.72
CA ASN A 291 25.71 -6.40 13.34
C ASN A 291 24.60 -6.62 12.30
N PHE A 292 23.79 -5.59 12.07
CA PHE A 292 22.62 -5.71 11.20
C PHE A 292 23.04 -6.09 9.80
N ASP A 293 22.57 -7.20 9.23
CA ASP A 293 22.71 -7.49 7.80
C ASP A 293 21.53 -6.89 7.04
N PHE A 294 21.70 -5.65 6.57
CA PHE A 294 20.70 -4.94 5.77
C PHE A 294 21.29 -4.41 4.46
N THR A 295 20.41 -4.26 3.47
CA THR A 295 20.69 -3.70 2.16
C THR A 295 20.70 -2.19 2.24
N TRP A 296 21.86 -1.57 1.99
CA TRP A 296 21.95 -0.12 1.87
C TRP A 296 21.95 0.26 0.39
N PRO A 297 21.07 1.17 -0.07
CA PRO A 297 21.17 1.66 -1.43
C PRO A 297 22.48 2.45 -1.55
N GLU A 298 23.41 1.93 -2.35
CA GLU A 298 24.60 2.69 -2.74
C GLU A 298 24.14 3.95 -3.52
N PRO A 299 24.80 5.09 -3.33
CA PRO A 299 24.57 6.26 -4.18
C PRO A 299 25.10 5.94 -5.58
N SER A 300 24.29 5.25 -6.40
CA SER A 300 24.65 4.96 -7.78
C SER A 300 24.65 6.26 -8.56
N GLY A 301 25.84 6.81 -8.81
CA GLY A 301 26.09 7.77 -9.87
C GLY A 301 25.87 7.11 -11.23
N ARG A 302 24.61 6.88 -11.60
CA ARG A 302 24.09 6.69 -12.96
C ARG A 302 22.62 6.29 -12.86
N ILE A 303 21.77 7.21 -13.33
CA ILE A 303 20.36 6.95 -13.57
C ILE A 303 20.26 6.51 -15.03
N ASP A 304 20.11 5.21 -15.27
CA ASP A 304 19.39 4.72 -16.46
C ASP A 304 17.94 4.51 -16.03
N LEU A 305 17.07 5.44 -16.42
CA LEU A 305 15.61 5.26 -16.35
C LEU A 305 15.14 4.33 -17.49
N THR A 306 15.62 3.09 -17.52
CA THR A 306 15.08 2.02 -18.35
C THR A 306 15.27 0.68 -17.66
N THR A 307 14.27 0.25 -16.87
CA THR A 307 14.04 -1.19 -16.67
C THR A 307 12.98 -1.64 -17.67
N GLU A 308 13.39 -1.67 -18.94
CA GLU A 308 12.85 -2.61 -19.91
C GLU A 308 13.24 -4.01 -19.42
N SER A 309 12.28 -4.76 -18.87
CA SER A 309 12.42 -6.21 -18.89
C SER A 309 12.15 -6.64 -20.32
N GLU A 310 13.21 -6.93 -21.07
CA GLU A 310 13.08 -7.76 -22.27
C GLU A 310 12.29 -9.03 -21.92
N PRO A 311 11.33 -9.44 -22.74
CA PRO A 311 10.60 -10.67 -22.50
C PRO A 311 11.56 -11.85 -22.61
N THR A 312 11.62 -12.64 -21.53
CA THR A 312 12.27 -13.95 -21.52
C THR A 312 11.76 -14.76 -22.72
N PRO A 313 12.61 -15.29 -23.61
CA PRO A 313 12.14 -16.11 -24.71
C PRO A 313 11.48 -17.37 -24.17
N VAL A 314 10.19 -17.53 -24.47
CA VAL A 314 9.44 -18.76 -24.22
C VAL A 314 10.13 -19.89 -24.98
N LEU A 315 10.80 -20.77 -24.25
CA LEU A 315 11.22 -22.08 -24.75
C LEU A 315 9.98 -22.82 -25.23
N ARG A 316 9.80 -22.86 -26.56
CA ARG A 316 8.81 -23.75 -27.19
C ARG A 316 9.26 -25.20 -26.95
N PRO A 317 8.34 -26.12 -26.60
CA PRO A 317 8.68 -27.53 -26.52
C PRO A 317 9.13 -28.03 -27.89
N ALA A 318 10.22 -28.81 -27.90
CA ALA A 318 10.78 -29.40 -29.10
C ALA A 318 9.78 -30.40 -29.72
N THR A 319 9.11 -29.98 -30.80
CA THR A 319 8.45 -30.92 -31.70
C THR A 319 9.54 -31.60 -32.53
N ILE A 320 9.83 -32.84 -32.19
CA ILE A 320 10.54 -33.76 -33.08
C ILE A 320 9.57 -34.02 -34.23
N ASP A 321 9.88 -33.50 -35.42
CA ASP A 321 9.26 -33.97 -36.65
C ASP A 321 10.33 -34.55 -37.59
N LEU A 322 10.05 -35.78 -37.97
CA LEU A 322 10.97 -36.78 -38.43
C LEU A 322 10.52 -37.18 -39.83
N ALA A 323 10.64 -36.28 -40.81
CA ALA A 323 10.45 -36.61 -42.21
C ALA A 323 10.98 -35.52 -43.15
N ALA A 324 12.04 -35.86 -43.89
CA ALA A 324 12.08 -35.82 -45.35
C ALA A 324 13.49 -35.51 -45.87
N ARG A 325 14.24 -36.61 -46.07
CA ARG A 325 15.30 -36.67 -47.09
C ARG A 325 14.69 -36.48 -48.48
N ARG A 326 15.28 -35.59 -49.28
CA ARG A 326 15.60 -35.72 -50.73
C ARG A 326 15.98 -34.31 -51.22
N ALA A 327 17.24 -34.04 -51.52
CA ALA A 327 18.01 -34.43 -52.71
C ALA A 327 18.04 -33.29 -53.73
N THR A 328 19.23 -33.14 -54.34
CA THR A 328 19.59 -32.33 -55.52
C THR A 328 19.67 -30.81 -55.27
N SER A 329 20.63 -30.05 -55.76
CA SER A 329 21.82 -30.26 -56.61
C SER A 329 22.40 -28.86 -56.90
N SER A 330 23.72 -28.76 -57.10
CA SER A 330 24.42 -27.83 -58.03
C SER A 330 24.12 -26.31 -57.92
N SER A 331 25.07 -25.38 -57.86
CA SER A 331 26.20 -25.24 -58.76
C SER A 331 27.18 -24.15 -58.31
N ARG A 332 28.46 -24.40 -58.63
CA ARG A 332 29.61 -23.48 -58.76
C ARG A 332 30.23 -22.93 -57.48
#